data_AF-A0A3B7MH37-F1
#
_entry.id   AF-A0A3B7MH37-F1
#
_cell.length_a   1.000
_cell.length_b   1.000
_cell.length_c   1.000
_cell.angle_alpha   90.00
_cell.angle_beta   90.00
_cell.angle_gamma   90.00
#
_symmetry.space_group_name_H-M   'P 1'
#
loop_
_entity.id
_entity.type
_entity.pdbx_description
1 polymer ?
#
loop_
_entity_poly.entity_id
_entity_poly.type
_entity_poly.pdbx_seq_one_letter_code
_entity_poly.pdbx_strand_id
1 'polypeptide(L)'
;MAAPPTHRILIWLSLAIGIMITSDNFLLPKHQQMEVLDNGTTSRTRTEVDSWLTYFFLTKAGNKYKVPEYLYNAVLIGDTFQIQKTLLCRRPARLSWCEKEGRCYISDIGTINGNYWGYGVMAYLIIHSLLMTLGIIKTGIPGKRKQVYFCFGIALSTLAFYLIF
;
A
#
# COMPACT_ATOMS: atom_id res chain seq x y z
N MET A 1 19.36 24.69 -20.20
CA MET A 1 18.65 25.52 -19.20
C MET A 1 18.31 24.67 -17.99
N ALA A 2 18.66 25.15 -16.79
CA ALA A 2 18.32 24.51 -15.53
C ALA A 2 16.79 24.52 -15.29
N ALA A 3 16.26 23.46 -14.67
CA ALA A 3 14.87 23.42 -14.23
C ALA A 3 14.60 24.59 -13.25
N PRO A 4 13.43 25.27 -13.34
CA PRO A 4 13.06 26.26 -12.34
C PRO A 4 13.05 25.62 -10.94
N PRO A 5 13.39 26.37 -9.87
CA PRO A 5 13.56 25.82 -8.52
C PRO A 5 12.33 25.07 -8.02
N THR A 6 11.13 25.55 -8.36
CA THR A 6 9.86 24.86 -8.06
C THR A 6 9.79 23.45 -8.64
N HIS A 7 10.20 23.25 -9.89
CA HIS A 7 10.18 21.93 -10.53
C HIS A 7 11.18 20.98 -9.87
N ARG A 8 12.35 21.48 -9.46
CA ARG A 8 13.34 20.67 -8.74
C ARG A 8 12.76 20.15 -7.42
N ILE A 9 12.09 21.02 -6.65
CA ILE A 9 11.44 20.64 -5.40
C ILE A 9 10.39 19.55 -5.63
N LEU A 10 9.52 19.71 -6.64
CA LEU A 10 8.49 18.72 -6.96
C LEU A 10 9.05 17.35 -7.37
N ILE A 11 10.14 17.33 -8.14
CA ILE A 11 10.82 16.09 -8.52
C ILE A 11 11.37 15.38 -7.28
N TRP A 12 12.06 16.12 -6.39
CA TRP A 12 12.60 15.56 -5.15
C TRP A 12 11.50 15.03 -4.23
N LEU A 13 10.39 15.75 -4.09
CA LEU A 13 9.24 15.29 -3.31
C LEU A 13 8.62 14.02 -3.90
N SER A 14 8.45 13.96 -5.23
CA SER A 14 7.93 12.77 -5.91
C SER A 14 8.83 11.55 -5.66
N LEU A 15 10.14 11.75 -5.75
CA LEU A 15 11.13 10.72 -5.47
C LEU A 15 11.09 10.27 -4.00
N ALA A 16 11.01 11.23 -3.06
CA ALA A 16 10.93 10.94 -1.63
C ALA A 16 9.68 10.11 -1.29
N ILE A 17 8.52 10.46 -1.86
CA ILE A 17 7.27 9.69 -1.72
C ILE A 17 7.47 8.26 -2.23
N GLY A 18 8.04 8.12 -3.43
CA GLY A 18 8.32 6.81 -4.03
C GLY A 18 9.21 5.94 -3.12
N ILE A 19 10.33 6.49 -2.68
CA ILE A 19 11.28 5.81 -1.79
C ILE A 19 10.65 5.45 -0.45
N MET A 20 9.85 6.34 0.14
CA MET A 20 9.18 6.10 1.41
C MET A 20 8.23 4.90 1.32
N ILE A 21 7.35 4.88 0.31
CA ILE A 21 6.40 3.78 0.11
C ILE A 21 7.16 2.47 -0.16
N THR A 22 8.17 2.48 -1.03
CA THR A 22 8.97 1.28 -1.31
C THR A 22 9.71 0.78 -0.07
N SER A 23 10.31 1.68 0.71
CA SER A 23 11.02 1.33 1.93
C SER A 23 10.09 0.70 2.97
N ASP A 24 8.90 1.26 3.17
CA ASP A 24 7.95 0.75 4.16
C ASP A 24 7.41 -0.65 3.83
N ASN A 25 7.27 -0.98 2.54
CA ASN A 25 6.75 -2.30 2.14
C ASN A 25 7.84 -3.38 2.06
N PHE A 26 9.07 -3.03 1.66
CA PHE A 26 10.09 -4.01 1.25
C PHE A 26 11.37 -4.00 2.09
N LEU A 27 11.80 -2.85 2.58
CA LEU A 27 13.12 -2.71 3.21
C LEU A 27 13.02 -2.73 4.73
N LEU A 28 12.00 -2.09 5.29
CA LEU A 28 11.86 -1.93 6.72
C LEU A 28 11.27 -3.20 7.38
N PRO A 29 11.73 -3.54 8.60
CA PRO A 29 11.19 -4.68 9.33
C PRO A 29 9.73 -4.42 9.70
N LYS A 30 8.91 -5.48 9.63
CA LYS A 30 7.49 -5.40 9.99
C LYS A 30 7.32 -5.53 11.51
N HIS A 31 6.46 -4.71 12.07
CA HIS A 31 6.05 -4.83 13.48
C HIS A 31 4.98 -5.91 13.60
N GLN A 32 5.12 -6.80 14.57
CA GLN A 32 4.18 -7.89 14.77
C GLN A 32 3.30 -7.62 15.98
N GLN A 33 1.99 -7.85 15.83
CA GLN A 33 1.02 -7.72 16.90
C GLN A 33 0.11 -8.95 16.93
N MET A 34 -0.07 -9.54 18.10
CA MET A 34 -1.04 -10.62 18.31
C MET A 34 -2.41 -10.03 18.60
N GLU A 35 -3.43 -10.60 17.97
CA GLU A 35 -4.83 -10.19 18.08
C GLU A 35 -5.72 -11.42 18.20
N VAL A 36 -6.89 -11.26 18.80
CA VAL A 36 -7.91 -12.31 18.88
C VAL A 36 -9.11 -11.88 18.05
N LEU A 37 -9.57 -12.76 17.17
CA LEU A 37 -10.77 -12.51 16.39
C LEU A 37 -11.98 -12.47 17.32
N ASP A 38 -12.71 -11.36 17.30
CA ASP A 38 -13.93 -11.18 18.07
C ASP A 38 -15.16 -11.40 17.18
N ASN A 39 -15.16 -10.79 15.99
CA ASN A 39 -16.24 -10.93 15.02
C ASN A 39 -15.74 -10.78 13.57
N GLY A 40 -16.40 -11.47 12.64
CA GLY A 40 -16.27 -11.23 11.21
C GLY A 40 -17.39 -10.34 10.70
N THR A 41 -17.05 -9.28 9.97
CA THR A 41 -18.06 -8.41 9.32
C THR A 41 -17.80 -8.29 7.83
N THR A 42 -18.87 -8.14 7.06
CA THR A 42 -18.79 -7.91 5.61
C THR A 42 -19.40 -6.57 5.27
N SER A 43 -18.84 -5.89 4.27
CA SER A 43 -19.42 -4.69 3.68
C SER A 43 -19.65 -4.93 2.21
N ARG A 44 -20.85 -4.63 1.73
CA ARG A 44 -21.19 -4.75 0.31
C ARG A 44 -21.06 -3.38 -0.34
N THR A 45 -20.20 -3.27 -1.34
CA THR A 45 -20.19 -2.11 -2.22
C THR A 45 -20.94 -2.49 -3.49
N ARG A 46 -21.99 -1.73 -3.81
CA ARG A 46 -22.85 -1.98 -4.96
C ARG A 46 -22.69 -0.85 -5.97
N THR A 47 -22.40 -1.21 -7.20
CA THR A 47 -22.58 -0.35 -8.39
C THR A 47 -23.86 -0.79 -9.10
N GLU A 48 -24.31 -0.04 -10.11
CA GLU A 48 -25.52 -0.39 -10.88
C GLU A 48 -25.41 -1.76 -11.57
N VAL A 49 -24.19 -2.21 -11.90
CA VAL A 49 -23.94 -3.42 -12.67
C VAL A 49 -23.33 -4.55 -11.82
N ASP A 50 -22.43 -4.22 -10.89
CA ASP A 50 -21.71 -5.20 -10.08
C ASP A 50 -21.82 -4.94 -8.58
N SER A 51 -21.78 -6.01 -7.78
CA SER A 51 -21.64 -5.91 -6.32
C SER A 51 -20.46 -6.74 -5.84
N TRP A 52 -19.53 -6.12 -5.11
CA TRP A 52 -18.40 -6.80 -4.50
C TRP A 52 -18.52 -6.78 -2.97
N LEU A 53 -18.27 -7.93 -2.36
CA LEU A 53 -18.21 -8.11 -0.91
C LEU A 53 -16.77 -7.87 -0.44
N THR A 54 -16.62 -7.02 0.57
CA THR A 54 -15.37 -6.82 1.28
C THR A 54 -15.48 -7.44 2.66
N TYR A 55 -14.55 -8.32 3.01
CA TYR A 55 -14.52 -9.05 4.27
C TYR A 55 -13.59 -8.35 5.27
N PHE A 56 -14.02 -8.30 6.53
CA PHE A 56 -13.27 -7.65 7.60
C PHE A 56 -13.24 -8.51 8.87
N PHE A 57 -12.08 -8.56 9.50
CA PHE A 57 -11.93 -9.01 10.87
C PHE A 57 -12.04 -7.84 11.83
N LEU A 58 -12.87 -8.00 12.87
CA LEU A 58 -12.91 -7.15 14.05
C LEU A 58 -12.26 -7.89 15.21
N THR A 59 -11.26 -7.26 15.82
CA THR A 59 -10.55 -7.84 16.96
C THR A 59 -11.10 -7.34 18.27
N LYS A 60 -10.82 -8.05 19.37
CA LYS A 60 -11.22 -7.64 20.73
C LYS A 60 -10.69 -6.25 21.11
N ALA A 61 -9.59 -5.81 20.51
CA ALA A 61 -9.03 -4.47 20.69
C ALA A 61 -9.78 -3.38 19.90
N GLY A 62 -10.85 -3.74 19.16
CA GLY A 62 -11.62 -2.83 18.32
C GLY A 62 -10.97 -2.54 16.96
N ASN A 63 -9.90 -3.25 16.58
CA ASN A 63 -9.23 -3.04 15.31
C ASN A 63 -9.98 -3.74 14.17
N LYS A 64 -10.11 -3.05 13.03
CA LYS A 64 -10.76 -3.56 11.82
C LYS A 64 -9.72 -3.82 10.73
N TYR A 65 -9.64 -5.06 10.24
CA TYR A 65 -8.69 -5.47 9.21
C TYR A 65 -9.41 -6.01 7.99
N LYS A 66 -9.13 -5.45 6.80
CA LYS A 66 -9.64 -6.01 5.53
C LYS A 66 -8.88 -7.30 5.22
N VAL A 67 -9.61 -8.36 4.90
CA VAL A 67 -9.05 -9.68 4.58
C VAL A 67 -9.67 -10.23 3.30
N PRO A 68 -8.96 -11.09 2.55
CA PRO A 68 -9.55 -11.84 1.45
C PRO A 68 -10.53 -12.91 1.97
N GLU A 69 -11.46 -13.31 1.11
CA GLU A 69 -12.54 -14.24 1.47
C GLU A 69 -12.04 -15.58 2.03
N TYR A 70 -10.99 -16.15 1.44
CA TYR A 70 -10.44 -17.42 1.91
C TYR A 70 -9.91 -17.34 3.35
N LEU A 71 -9.34 -16.20 3.74
CA LEU A 71 -8.92 -15.95 5.13
C LEU A 71 -10.12 -15.82 6.05
N TYR A 72 -11.13 -15.08 5.60
CA TYR A 72 -12.37 -14.86 6.36
C TYR A 72 -13.06 -16.17 6.73
N ASN A 73 -13.03 -17.15 5.82
CA ASN A 73 -13.63 -18.47 6.04
C ASN A 73 -12.73 -19.44 6.83
N ALA A 74 -11.41 -19.16 6.93
CA ALA A 74 -10.45 -20.06 7.57
C ALA A 74 -10.22 -19.74 9.07
N VAL A 75 -10.29 -18.47 9.47
CA VAL A 75 -10.05 -18.06 10.87
C VAL A 75 -11.38 -18.01 11.63
N LEU A 76 -11.51 -18.80 12.69
CA LEU A 76 -12.76 -18.87 13.47
C LEU A 76 -12.78 -17.83 14.58
N ILE A 77 -14.00 -17.42 14.97
CA ILE A 77 -14.19 -16.50 16.10
C ILE A 77 -13.56 -17.09 17.36
N GLY A 78 -12.77 -16.28 18.08
CA GLY A 78 -12.00 -16.68 19.25
C GLY A 78 -10.57 -17.14 18.94
N ASP A 79 -10.24 -17.41 17.67
CA ASP A 79 -8.89 -17.78 17.28
C ASP A 79 -7.94 -16.58 17.41
N THR A 80 -6.70 -16.87 17.77
CA THR A 80 -5.63 -15.88 17.84
C THR A 80 -4.88 -15.86 16.52
N PHE A 81 -4.66 -14.66 15.98
CA PHE A 81 -3.85 -14.46 14.79
C PHE A 81 -2.82 -13.36 15.03
N GLN A 82 -1.72 -13.45 14.31
CA GLN A 82 -0.67 -12.45 14.31
C GLN A 82 -0.80 -11.59 13.06
N ILE A 83 -0.84 -10.28 13.25
CA ILE A 83 -0.82 -9.31 12.15
C ILE A 83 0.54 -8.63 12.10
N GLN A 84 1.16 -8.67 10.92
CA GLN A 84 2.39 -7.95 10.65
C GLN A 84 2.04 -6.63 9.98
N LYS A 85 2.41 -5.53 10.63
CA LYS A 85 2.19 -4.16 10.16
C LYS A 85 3.50 -3.57 9.63
N THR A 86 3.41 -2.70 8.63
CA THR A 86 4.56 -1.92 8.18
C THR A 86 5.04 -0.95 9.27
N LEU A 87 6.30 -0.52 9.22
CA LEU A 87 6.90 0.23 10.33
C LEU A 87 6.45 1.69 10.35
N LEU A 88 6.50 2.36 9.20
CA LEU A 88 6.23 3.79 9.07
C LEU A 88 4.72 4.05 9.02
N CYS A 89 4.01 3.38 8.13
CA CYS A 89 2.59 3.63 7.93
C CYS A 89 1.69 2.71 8.76
N ARG A 90 2.25 1.77 9.54
CA ARG A 90 1.53 0.85 10.43
C ARG A 90 0.42 0.05 9.73
N ARG A 91 0.60 -0.24 8.44
CA ARG A 91 -0.45 -0.86 7.61
C ARG A 91 -0.36 -2.37 7.68
N PRO A 92 -1.49 -3.09 7.71
CA PRO A 92 -1.47 -4.54 7.72
C PRO A 92 -0.87 -5.06 6.40
N ALA A 93 0.22 -5.82 6.51
CA ALA A 93 0.93 -6.38 5.36
C ALA A 93 0.71 -7.90 5.26
N ARG A 94 0.79 -8.60 6.40
CA ARG A 94 0.63 -10.05 6.49
C ARG A 94 -0.22 -10.44 7.69
N LEU A 95 -0.91 -11.55 7.56
CA LEU A 95 -1.61 -12.22 8.64
C LEU A 95 -1.10 -13.65 8.73
N SER A 96 -0.79 -14.11 9.93
CA SER A 96 -0.47 -15.50 10.20
C SER A 96 -1.35 -16.05 11.30
N TRP A 97 -1.83 -17.27 11.15
CA TRP A 97 -2.70 -17.94 12.10
C TRP A 97 -2.32 -19.41 12.18
N CYS A 98 -2.67 -20.07 13.28
CA CYS A 98 -2.50 -21.50 13.43
C CYS A 98 -3.86 -22.13 13.69
N GLU A 99 -4.17 -23.19 12.96
CA GLU A 99 -5.36 -24.00 13.18
C GLU A 99 -5.20 -24.87 14.42
N LYS A 100 -6.31 -25.35 14.98
CA LYS A 100 -6.33 -26.23 16.16
C LYS A 100 -5.54 -27.53 15.96
N GLU A 101 -5.40 -27.96 14.71
CA GLU A 101 -4.60 -29.13 14.32
C GLU A 101 -3.08 -28.86 14.29
N GLY A 102 -2.64 -27.66 14.68
CA GLY A 102 -1.22 -27.28 14.79
C GLY A 102 -0.58 -26.81 13.49
N ARG A 103 -1.35 -26.68 12.40
CA ARG A 103 -0.86 -26.15 11.12
C ARG A 103 -0.89 -24.62 11.16
N CYS A 104 0.24 -24.01 10.84
CA CYS A 104 0.37 -22.55 10.80
C CYS A 104 0.46 -22.05 9.36
N TYR A 105 -0.29 -21.01 9.06
CA TYR A 105 -0.44 -20.41 7.75
C TYR A 105 -0.02 -18.95 7.78
N ILE A 106 0.46 -18.45 6.65
CA ILE A 106 0.84 -17.05 6.45
C ILE A 106 0.23 -16.57 5.14
N SER A 107 -0.45 -15.44 5.18
CA SER A 107 -1.09 -14.82 4.03
C SER A 107 -0.73 -13.34 3.94
N ASP A 108 -0.43 -12.87 2.72
CA ASP A 108 -0.27 -11.46 2.40
C ASP A 108 -1.65 -10.79 2.24
N ILE A 109 -1.89 -9.71 2.99
CA ILE A 109 -3.17 -8.98 3.01
C ILE A 109 -3.04 -7.48 2.64
N GLY A 110 -1.80 -7.01 2.40
CA GLY A 110 -1.51 -5.62 2.05
C GLY A 110 -1.85 -5.27 0.60
N THR A 111 -2.27 -4.03 0.35
CA THR A 111 -2.79 -3.54 -0.94
C THR A 111 -1.78 -3.45 -2.08
N ILE A 112 -0.48 -3.42 -1.78
CA ILE A 112 0.58 -3.46 -2.79
C ILE A 112 0.99 -4.90 -3.14
N ASN A 113 0.71 -5.87 -2.27
CA ASN A 113 1.12 -7.26 -2.44
C ASN A 113 0.18 -7.97 -3.43
N GLY A 114 0.50 -7.90 -4.72
CA GLY A 114 -0.13 -8.72 -5.77
C GLY A 114 -0.65 -7.95 -6.98
N ASN A 115 -0.63 -6.61 -6.97
CA ASN A 115 -1.06 -5.82 -8.12
C ASN A 115 0.13 -5.34 -8.95
N TYR A 116 0.43 -6.03 -10.06
CA TYR A 116 1.50 -5.68 -11.00
C TYR A 116 1.42 -4.24 -11.50
N TRP A 117 0.20 -3.68 -11.62
CA TRP A 117 0.01 -2.27 -11.97
C TRP A 117 0.56 -1.32 -10.92
N GLY A 118 0.36 -1.63 -9.64
CA GLY A 118 0.91 -0.86 -8.53
C GLY A 118 2.43 -0.82 -8.57
N TYR A 119 3.07 -1.97 -8.86
CA TYR A 119 4.52 -2.03 -9.04
C TYR A 119 5.01 -1.23 -10.24
N GLY A 120 4.31 -1.30 -11.37
CA GLY A 120 4.63 -0.50 -12.56
C GLY A 120 4.56 1.00 -12.30
N VAL A 121 3.50 1.46 -11.61
CA VAL A 121 3.34 2.87 -11.24
C VAL A 121 4.45 3.33 -10.29
N MET A 122 4.81 2.52 -9.29
CA MET A 122 5.89 2.83 -8.35
C MET A 122 7.27 2.87 -9.04
N ALA A 123 7.55 1.90 -9.89
CA ALA A 123 8.80 1.85 -10.67
C ALA A 123 8.90 3.08 -11.59
N TYR A 124 7.81 3.43 -12.28
CA TYR A 124 7.75 4.64 -13.09
C TYR A 124 8.02 5.90 -12.27
N LEU A 125 7.35 6.10 -11.14
CA LEU A 125 7.53 7.27 -10.30
C LEU A 125 8.98 7.43 -9.84
N ILE A 126 9.61 6.35 -9.39
CA ILE A 126 10.99 6.38 -8.88
C ILE A 126 11.98 6.61 -10.02
N ILE A 127 11.93 5.77 -11.07
CA ILE A 127 12.89 5.83 -12.19
C ILE A 127 12.74 7.16 -12.92
N HIS A 128 11.52 7.60 -13.21
CA HIS A 128 11.30 8.84 -13.94
C HIS A 128 11.77 10.07 -13.14
N SER A 129 11.47 10.12 -11.83
CA SER A 129 11.95 11.20 -10.97
C SER A 129 13.47 11.18 -10.86
N LEU A 130 14.09 10.00 -10.76
CA LEU A 130 15.56 9.85 -10.74
C LEU A 130 16.20 10.34 -12.03
N LEU A 131 15.67 9.96 -13.20
CA LEU A 131 16.17 10.41 -14.51
C LEU A 131 16.03 11.93 -14.69
N MET A 132 14.99 12.55 -14.12
CA MET A 132 14.84 14.00 -14.11
C MET A 132 15.84 14.67 -13.15
N THR A 133 16.08 14.11 -11.97
CA THR A 133 17.06 14.60 -11.00
C THR A 133 18.49 14.54 -11.56
N LEU A 134 18.84 13.45 -12.24
CA LEU A 134 20.13 13.27 -12.91
C LEU A 134 20.29 14.15 -14.16
N GLY A 135 19.25 14.87 -14.58
CA GLY A 135 19.29 15.76 -15.74
C GLY A 135 19.30 15.04 -17.09
N ILE A 136 19.10 13.71 -17.10
CA ILE A 136 18.97 12.91 -18.31
C ILE A 136 17.71 13.34 -19.07
N ILE A 137 16.61 13.59 -18.35
CA ILE A 137 15.40 14.18 -18.91
C ILE A 137 15.44 15.72 -18.73
N LYS A 138 15.60 16.43 -19.85
CA LYS A 138 15.67 17.91 -19.86
C LYS A 138 14.29 18.54 -19.61
N THR A 139 14.10 19.11 -18.42
CA THR A 139 12.86 19.78 -17.98
C THR A 139 12.70 21.23 -18.48
N GLY A 140 13.70 21.76 -19.19
CA GLY A 140 13.67 23.11 -19.77
C GLY A 140 12.66 23.30 -20.92
N ILE A 141 12.20 22.20 -21.53
CA ILE A 141 11.28 22.18 -22.67
C ILE A 141 9.81 22.31 -22.17
N PRO A 142 8.96 23.17 -22.77
CA PRO A 142 7.59 23.41 -22.29
C PRO A 142 6.73 22.16 -22.08
N GLY A 143 6.79 21.18 -23.00
CA GLY A 143 6.07 19.91 -22.87
C GLY A 143 6.55 19.04 -21.71
N LYS A 144 7.84 19.14 -21.34
CA LYS A 144 8.45 18.41 -20.21
C LYS A 144 8.15 19.06 -18.86
N ARG A 145 7.74 20.34 -18.82
CA ARG A 145 7.30 21.01 -17.57
C ARG A 145 5.97 20.48 -17.08
N LYS A 146 5.00 20.26 -17.98
CA LYS A 146 3.71 19.65 -17.64
C LYS A 146 3.88 18.24 -17.06
N GLN A 147 4.88 17.49 -17.53
CA GLN A 147 5.20 16.15 -17.02
C GLN A 147 5.62 16.16 -15.55
N VAL A 148 6.32 17.20 -15.07
CA VAL A 148 6.72 17.29 -13.66
C VAL A 148 5.50 17.41 -12.74
N TYR A 149 4.56 18.30 -13.07
CA TYR A 149 3.32 18.45 -12.30
C TYR A 149 2.45 17.20 -12.35
N PHE A 150 2.38 16.55 -13.52
CA PHE A 150 1.65 15.29 -13.67
C PHE A 150 2.27 14.18 -12.82
N CYS A 151 3.59 14.00 -12.85
CA CYS A 151 4.28 13.01 -12.03
C CYS A 151 4.08 13.26 -10.54
N PHE A 152 4.17 14.53 -10.11
CA PHE A 152 3.91 14.90 -8.72
C PHE A 152 2.46 14.63 -8.30
N GLY A 153 1.49 14.92 -9.19
CA GLY A 153 0.07 14.59 -8.96
C GLY A 153 -0.16 13.08 -8.82
N ILE A 154 0.51 12.26 -9.64
CA ILE A 154 0.48 10.80 -9.48
C ILE A 154 1.11 10.39 -8.16
N ALA A 155 2.28 10.93 -7.79
CA ALA A 155 2.95 10.60 -6.54
C ALA A 155 2.06 10.90 -5.31
N LEU A 156 1.42 12.07 -5.28
CA LEU A 156 0.46 12.44 -4.23
C LEU A 156 -0.75 11.52 -4.20
N SER A 157 -1.31 11.19 -5.36
CA SER A 157 -2.47 10.28 -5.46
C SER A 157 -2.09 8.90 -4.95
N THR A 158 -0.95 8.35 -5.38
CA THR A 158 -0.43 7.07 -4.92
C THR A 158 -0.21 7.08 -3.41
N LEU A 159 0.34 8.15 -2.85
CA LEU A 159 0.49 8.29 -1.41
C LEU A 159 -0.86 8.31 -0.69
N ALA A 160 -1.84 9.08 -1.18
CA ALA A 160 -3.17 9.14 -0.56
C ALA A 160 -3.85 7.77 -0.57
N PHE A 161 -3.83 7.07 -1.71
CA PHE A 161 -4.33 5.69 -1.81
C PHE A 161 -3.57 4.75 -0.87
N TYR A 162 -2.24 4.89 -0.80
CA TYR A 162 -1.37 4.15 0.12
C TYR A 162 -1.51 4.56 1.60
N LEU A 163 -2.26 5.59 1.96
CA LEU A 163 -2.57 5.89 3.37
C LEU A 163 -3.98 5.43 3.72
N ILE A 164 -4.91 5.46 2.76
CA ILE A 164 -6.32 5.08 2.95
C ILE A 164 -6.54 3.56 2.90
N PHE A 165 -6.02 2.87 1.86
CA PHE A 165 -6.27 1.43 1.60
C PHE A 165 -5.11 0.50 1.86
#